data_AF-C6WKU8-F1
#
_entry.id   AF-C6WKU8-F1
#
_cell.length_a   1.000
_cell.length_b   1.000
_cell.length_c   1.000
_cell.angle_alpha   90.00
_cell.angle_beta   90.00
_cell.angle_gamma   90.00
#
_symmetry.space_group_name_H-M   'P 1'
#
loop_
_entity.id
_entity.type
_entity.pdbx_description
1 polymer ?
#
loop_
_entity_poly.entity_id
_entity_poly.type
_entity_poly.pdbx_seq_one_letter_code
_entity_poly.pdbx_strand_id
1 'polypeptide(L)'
;MRTTLKKITAAAAVAIGALLALPAGPALAIGQVSCADNKVTPAKLNIKTSASTYTSRCFSGAGVTAVSIANVQRVEAGGNKLTVNYELAGLYHTKTFTPGTHINFGSVVRVYELRIW
;
A
#
# COMPACT_ATOMS: atom_id res chain seq x y z
N MET A 1 13.86 22.39 63.93
CA MET A 1 14.81 21.35 64.38
C MET A 1 14.65 20.12 63.50
N ARG A 2 15.77 19.47 63.19
CA ARG A 2 15.94 18.31 62.30
C ARG A 2 15.21 17.07 62.80
N THR A 3 14.70 16.25 61.87
CA THR A 3 14.92 14.79 61.90
C THR A 3 14.72 14.18 60.50
N THR A 4 15.85 13.83 59.90
CA THR A 4 16.00 12.97 58.73
C THR A 4 15.84 11.52 59.17
N LEU A 5 15.08 10.66 58.47
CA LEU A 5 15.35 9.21 58.54
C LEU A 5 14.83 8.43 57.33
N LYS A 6 15.82 7.95 56.56
CA LYS A 6 15.99 6.62 55.94
C LYS A 6 14.96 6.10 54.92
N LYS A 7 15.46 6.09 53.68
CA LYS A 7 15.28 5.10 52.60
C LYS A 7 14.66 3.76 53.07
N ILE A 8 13.51 3.42 52.50
CA ILE A 8 13.00 2.05 52.44
C ILE A 8 13.19 1.58 51.00
N THR A 9 14.16 0.70 50.82
CA THR A 9 14.34 -0.14 49.63
C THR A 9 13.72 -1.50 49.92
N ALA A 10 12.79 -1.95 49.06
CA ALA A 10 12.49 -3.35 48.69
C ALA A 10 11.11 -3.35 48.01
N ALA A 11 11.00 -3.47 46.69
CA ALA A 11 11.11 -4.69 45.87
C ALA A 11 9.75 -5.37 45.62
N ALA A 12 9.56 -5.80 44.36
CA ALA A 12 8.48 -6.65 43.82
C ALA A 12 7.13 -5.93 43.56
N ALA A 13 6.39 -6.14 42.47
CA ALA A 13 6.43 -7.15 41.42
C ALA A 13 5.67 -6.65 40.17
N VAL A 14 6.18 -7.01 39.00
CA VAL A 14 5.48 -7.61 37.84
C VAL A 14 4.07 -7.10 37.48
N ALA A 15 3.96 -6.45 36.32
CA ALA A 15 3.07 -6.90 35.23
C ALA A 15 3.44 -6.16 33.93
N ILE A 16 4.14 -6.87 33.05
CA ILE A 16 4.26 -6.54 31.63
C ILE A 16 2.84 -6.73 31.05
N GLY A 17 2.07 -5.64 31.01
CA GLY A 17 0.68 -5.64 30.57
C GLY A 17 0.59 -5.31 29.09
N ALA A 18 0.70 -6.35 28.27
CA ALA A 18 0.30 -6.38 26.86
C ALA A 18 0.88 -5.27 25.96
N LEU A 19 2.10 -5.50 25.46
CA LEU A 19 2.24 -5.42 24.01
C LEU A 19 1.11 -6.27 23.45
N LEU A 20 0.08 -5.64 22.90
CA LEU A 20 -0.66 -6.27 21.82
C LEU A 20 0.36 -6.41 20.68
N ALA A 21 1.19 -7.45 20.81
CA ALA A 21 1.68 -8.23 19.71
C ALA A 21 0.42 -8.74 18.99
N LEU A 22 -0.22 -7.85 18.24
CA LEU A 22 -0.75 -8.26 16.96
C LEU A 22 0.42 -8.98 16.32
N PRO A 23 0.28 -10.27 15.97
CA PRO A 23 1.25 -10.87 15.11
C PRO A 23 1.39 -9.90 13.94
N ALA A 24 2.61 -9.41 13.71
CA ALA A 24 3.02 -9.06 12.38
C ALA A 24 2.88 -10.36 11.58
N GLY A 25 1.64 -10.69 11.20
CA GLY A 25 1.36 -11.63 10.14
C GLY A 25 2.23 -11.19 8.97
N PRO A 26 2.75 -12.14 8.18
CA PRO A 26 3.68 -11.83 7.10
C PRO A 26 3.19 -10.56 6.42
N ALA A 27 3.98 -9.49 6.49
CA ALA A 27 3.63 -8.24 5.86
C ALA A 27 3.34 -8.61 4.40
N LEU A 28 2.05 -8.66 4.07
CA LEU A 28 1.56 -8.89 2.73
C LEU A 28 2.03 -7.63 1.99
N ALA A 29 3.25 -7.70 1.50
CA ALA A 29 3.97 -6.57 0.97
C ALA A 29 3.77 -6.64 -0.53
N ILE A 30 2.96 -5.73 -1.04
CA ILE A 30 2.90 -5.50 -2.47
C ILE A 30 4.31 -5.10 -2.93
N GLY A 31 4.88 -5.89 -3.83
CA GLY A 31 6.16 -5.62 -4.48
C GLY A 31 5.96 -5.21 -5.93
N GLN A 32 6.84 -4.35 -6.44
CA GLN A 32 6.91 -4.12 -7.88
C GLN A 32 7.60 -5.32 -8.55
N VAL A 33 6.97 -5.87 -9.58
CA VAL A 33 7.45 -7.04 -10.33
C VAL A 33 7.57 -6.71 -11.82
N SER A 34 8.19 -7.62 -12.57
CA SER A 34 8.18 -7.55 -14.04
C SER A 34 6.76 -7.67 -14.57
N CYS A 35 6.40 -6.84 -15.54
CA CYS A 35 5.12 -6.95 -16.25
C CYS A 35 5.03 -8.15 -17.19
N ALA A 36 6.17 -8.79 -17.49
CA ALA A 36 6.27 -9.97 -18.34
C ALA A 36 6.29 -11.28 -17.53
N ASP A 37 6.02 -11.23 -16.23
CA ASP A 37 5.94 -12.44 -15.43
C ASP A 37 4.74 -13.28 -15.86
N ASN A 38 4.99 -14.45 -16.45
CA ASN A 38 3.95 -15.34 -16.95
C ASN A 38 3.34 -16.22 -15.83
N LYS A 39 3.91 -16.20 -14.63
CA LYS A 39 3.42 -17.02 -13.50
C LYS A 39 2.32 -16.32 -12.70
N VAL A 40 2.26 -15.00 -12.76
CA VAL A 40 1.26 -14.18 -12.08
C VAL A 40 0.74 -13.14 -13.06
N THR A 41 -0.54 -12.79 -12.99
CA THR A 41 -1.08 -11.63 -13.73
C THR A 41 -1.05 -10.42 -12.80
N PRO A 42 0.03 -9.60 -12.79
CA PRO A 42 0.16 -8.51 -11.83
C PRO A 42 -0.84 -7.39 -12.12
N ALA A 43 -1.16 -6.62 -11.08
CA ALA A 43 -1.80 -5.33 -11.25
C ALA A 43 -0.86 -4.39 -12.01
N LYS A 44 -1.37 -3.63 -12.98
CA LYS A 44 -0.53 -2.81 -13.87
C LYS A 44 -1.02 -1.38 -13.93
N LEU A 45 -0.10 -0.44 -13.74
CA LEU A 45 -0.31 0.99 -13.98
C LEU A 45 0.38 1.38 -15.27
N ASN A 46 -0.39 1.78 -16.28
CA ASN A 46 0.11 2.30 -17.54
C ASN A 46 0.31 3.81 -17.41
N ILE A 47 1.56 4.23 -17.47
CA ILE A 47 2.03 5.59 -17.26
C ILE A 47 2.34 6.21 -18.61
N LYS A 48 1.71 7.33 -18.92
CA LYS A 48 1.95 8.10 -20.12
C LYS A 48 3.27 8.85 -19.99
N THR A 49 4.23 8.60 -20.89
CA THR A 49 5.54 9.28 -20.89
C THR A 49 5.63 10.35 -21.98
N SER A 50 4.86 10.21 -23.05
CA SER A 50 4.76 11.19 -24.14
C SER A 50 3.34 11.16 -24.75
N ALA A 51 3.07 11.93 -25.81
CA ALA A 51 1.77 11.94 -26.49
C ALA A 51 1.31 10.53 -26.92
N SER A 52 2.24 9.68 -27.36
CA SER A 52 1.97 8.35 -27.92
C SER A 52 2.78 7.21 -27.28
N THR A 53 3.53 7.49 -26.22
CA THR A 53 4.38 6.49 -25.54
C THR A 53 3.90 6.23 -24.12
N TYR A 54 3.92 4.95 -23.75
CA TYR A 54 3.55 4.48 -22.42
C TYR A 54 4.64 3.59 -21.84
N THR A 55 4.79 3.63 -20.53
CA THR A 55 5.52 2.64 -19.75
C THR A 55 4.58 1.99 -18.74
N SER A 56 4.95 0.85 -18.17
CA SER A 56 4.12 0.13 -17.22
C SER A 56 4.88 -0.15 -15.94
N ARG A 57 4.22 0.02 -14.79
CA ARG A 57 4.67 -0.50 -13.49
C ARG A 57 3.71 -1.58 -13.03
N CYS A 58 4.25 -2.75 -12.73
CA CYS A 58 3.47 -3.92 -12.34
C CYS A 58 3.70 -4.29 -10.89
N PHE A 59 2.64 -4.69 -10.20
CA PHE A 59 2.62 -4.93 -8.77
C PHE A 59 1.98 -6.30 -8.49
N SER A 60 2.57 -7.04 -7.56
CA SER A 60 2.07 -8.35 -7.12
C SER A 60 2.31 -8.53 -5.62
N GLY A 61 1.71 -9.57 -5.06
CA GLY A 61 1.54 -9.76 -3.63
C GLY A 61 0.23 -9.13 -3.15
N ALA A 62 -0.42 -9.75 -2.18
CA ALA A 62 -1.57 -9.15 -1.50
C ALA A 62 -1.09 -8.05 -0.54
N GLY A 63 -1.99 -7.19 -0.08
CA GLY A 63 -1.74 -6.16 0.92
C GLY A 63 -2.07 -4.75 0.45
N VAL A 64 -1.41 -3.77 1.06
CA VAL A 64 -1.56 -2.34 0.73
C VAL A 64 -0.19 -1.69 0.67
N THR A 65 0.00 -0.80 -0.31
CA THR A 65 1.24 -0.03 -0.45
C THR A 65 0.95 1.37 -0.95
N ALA A 66 1.60 2.36 -0.33
CA ALA A 66 1.59 3.72 -0.82
C ALA A 66 2.51 3.83 -2.03
N VAL A 67 2.01 4.40 -3.13
CA VAL A 67 2.78 4.64 -4.34
C VAL A 67 2.55 6.08 -4.76
N SER A 68 3.55 6.86 -5.14
CA SER A 68 3.31 8.20 -5.70
C SER A 68 3.68 8.18 -7.18
N ILE A 69 2.70 7.84 -8.03
CA ILE A 69 2.92 7.61 -9.46
C ILE A 69 2.06 8.59 -10.25
N ALA A 70 2.70 9.55 -10.90
CA ALA A 70 2.05 10.51 -11.78
C ALA A 70 1.82 9.95 -13.18
N ASN A 71 1.03 10.68 -13.98
CA ASN A 71 0.78 10.41 -15.40
C ASN A 71 0.14 9.05 -15.70
N VAL A 72 -0.57 8.45 -14.75
CA VAL A 72 -1.26 7.17 -14.96
C VAL A 72 -2.48 7.40 -15.84
N GLN A 73 -2.57 6.73 -16.99
CA GLN A 73 -3.71 6.83 -17.89
C GLN A 73 -4.62 5.60 -17.81
N ARG A 74 -4.08 4.43 -17.47
CA ARG A 74 -4.85 3.20 -17.38
C ARG A 74 -4.36 2.33 -16.24
N VAL A 75 -5.30 1.70 -15.54
CA VAL A 75 -5.01 0.73 -14.47
C VAL A 75 -5.70 -0.58 -14.77
N GLU A 76 -4.97 -1.68 -14.62
CA GLU A 76 -5.45 -3.05 -14.81
C GLU A 76 -5.29 -3.82 -13.51
N ALA A 77 -6.33 -4.54 -13.09
CA ALA A 77 -6.34 -5.29 -11.85
C ALA A 77 -5.46 -6.56 -11.88
N GLY A 78 -5.15 -7.05 -13.08
CA GLY A 78 -4.48 -8.34 -13.25
C GLY A 78 -5.37 -9.49 -12.78
N GLY A 79 -4.80 -10.48 -12.10
CA GLY A 79 -5.51 -11.66 -11.60
C GLY A 79 -6.19 -11.49 -10.24
N ASN A 80 -6.02 -10.35 -9.57
CA ASN A 80 -6.51 -10.11 -8.22
C ASN A 80 -7.50 -8.94 -8.17
N LYS A 81 -8.27 -8.84 -7.08
CA LYS A 81 -9.07 -7.63 -6.83
C LYS A 81 -8.10 -6.51 -6.47
N LEU A 82 -8.27 -5.34 -7.08
CA LEU A 82 -7.38 -4.19 -6.89
C LEU A 82 -8.19 -2.99 -6.41
N THR A 83 -7.71 -2.28 -5.41
CA THR A 83 -8.24 -0.96 -5.02
C THR A 83 -7.15 0.08 -5.21
N VAL A 84 -7.51 1.22 -5.78
CA VAL A 84 -6.58 2.28 -6.14
C VAL A 84 -7.12 3.59 -5.59
N ASN A 85 -6.26 4.31 -4.86
CA ASN A 85 -6.52 5.69 -4.46
C ASN A 85 -5.74 6.60 -5.40
N TYR A 86 -6.43 7.53 -6.04
CA TYR A 86 -5.84 8.42 -7.05
C TYR A 86 -6.44 9.82 -6.96
N GLU A 87 -5.71 10.79 -7.49
CA GLU A 87 -6.16 12.16 -7.62
C GLU A 87 -6.35 12.54 -9.08
N LEU A 88 -7.50 13.15 -9.35
CA LEU A 88 -7.88 13.70 -10.64
C LEU A 88 -8.37 15.13 -10.44
N ALA A 89 -7.74 16.09 -11.12
CA ALA A 89 -8.09 17.51 -11.04
C ALA A 89 -8.19 18.06 -9.59
N GLY A 90 -7.28 17.64 -8.71
CA GLY A 90 -7.23 18.07 -7.30
C GLY A 90 -8.22 17.35 -6.36
N LEU A 91 -9.00 16.40 -6.85
CA LEU A 91 -9.92 15.60 -6.04
C LEU A 91 -9.39 14.18 -5.84
N TYR A 92 -9.48 13.69 -4.62
CA TYR A 92 -9.14 12.31 -4.27
C TYR A 92 -10.30 11.37 -4.54
N HIS A 93 -9.97 10.25 -5.16
CA HIS A 93 -10.90 9.20 -5.53
C HIS A 93 -10.35 7.83 -5.11
N THR A 94 -11.27 6.93 -4.80
CA THR A 94 -10.96 5.52 -4.55
C THR A 94 -11.81 4.68 -5.49
N LYS A 95 -11.19 3.70 -6.16
CA LYS A 95 -11.91 2.75 -6.99
C LYS A 95 -11.39 1.33 -6.77
N THR A 96 -12.33 0.39 -6.67
CA THR A 96 -12.06 -1.04 -6.61
C THR A 96 -12.43 -1.72 -7.92
N PHE A 97 -11.57 -2.62 -8.35
CA PHE A 97 -11.62 -3.38 -9.59
C PHE A 97 -11.70 -4.86 -9.25
N THR A 98 -12.58 -5.59 -9.93
CA THR A 98 -12.59 -7.05 -9.87
C THR A 98 -11.43 -7.61 -10.73
N PRO A 99 -10.97 -8.85 -10.47
CA PRO A 99 -9.97 -9.50 -11.31
C PRO A 99 -10.29 -9.40 -12.81
N GLY A 100 -9.27 -9.20 -13.63
CA GLY A 100 -9.36 -9.08 -15.09
C GLY A 100 -9.93 -7.75 -15.61
N THR A 101 -10.38 -6.86 -14.72
CA THR A 101 -10.95 -5.56 -15.14
C THR A 101 -9.92 -4.44 -15.15
N HIS A 102 -10.30 -3.34 -15.80
CA HIS A 102 -9.43 -2.18 -15.96
C HIS A 102 -10.23 -0.88 -16.03
N ILE A 103 -9.54 0.24 -15.87
CA ILE A 103 -10.05 1.58 -16.17
C ILE A 103 -9.07 2.30 -17.10
N ASN A 104 -9.63 3.00 -18.08
CA ASN A 104 -8.94 4.05 -18.82
C ASN A 104 -9.46 5.38 -18.29
N PHE A 105 -8.56 6.22 -17.79
CA PHE A 105 -8.91 7.57 -17.38
C PHE A 105 -8.97 8.46 -18.62
N GLY A 106 -9.96 9.37 -18.68
CA GLY A 106 -10.09 10.33 -19.78
C GLY A 106 -8.93 11.34 -19.84
N SER A 107 -8.26 11.56 -18.71
CA SER A 107 -7.01 12.31 -18.57
C SER A 107 -6.03 11.51 -17.71
N VAL A 108 -4.79 11.97 -17.57
CA VAL A 108 -3.87 11.33 -16.64
C VAL A 108 -4.22 11.65 -15.18
N VAL A 109 -3.94 10.71 -14.28
CA VAL A 109 -4.12 10.84 -12.83
C VAL A 109 -2.81 10.61 -12.10
N ARG A 110 -2.76 11.01 -10.83
CA ARG A 110 -1.72 10.57 -9.90
C ARG A 110 -2.28 9.51 -8.97
N VAL A 111 -1.65 8.34 -8.93
CA VAL A 111 -2.01 7.26 -8.00
C VAL A 111 -1.18 7.42 -6.73
N TYR A 112 -1.83 7.28 -5.58
CA TYR A 112 -1.25 7.43 -4.24
C TYR A 112 -1.17 6.12 -3.44
N GLU A 113 -2.03 5.14 -3.74
CA GLU A 113 -2.07 3.88 -3.02
C GLU A 113 -2.61 2.77 -3.92
N LEU A 114 -2.09 1.57 -3.72
CA LEU A 114 -2.62 0.33 -4.26
C LEU A 114 -2.92 -0.64 -3.12
N ARG A 115 -4.05 -1.33 -3.21
CA ARG A 115 -4.39 -2.48 -2.37
C ARG A 115 -4.77 -3.66 -3.25
N ILE A 116 -4.04 -4.75 -3.11
CA ILE A 116 -4.27 -6.01 -3.81
C ILE A 116 -4.81 -6.99 -2.77
N TRP A 117 -5.91 -7.65 -3.10
CA TRP A 117 -6.58 -8.59 -2.19
C TRP A 117 -6.26 -10.02 -2.57
#